data_AF-X0ZPH1-F1
#
_entry.id   AF-X0ZPH1-F1
#
_cell.length_a   1.000
_cell.length_b   1.000
_cell.length_c   1.000
_cell.angle_alpha   90.00
_cell.angle_beta   90.00
_cell.angle_gamma   90.00
#
_symmetry.space_group_name_H-M   'P 1'
#
loop_
_entity.id
_entity.type
_entity.pdbx_description
1 polymer ?
#
loop_
_entity_poly.entity_id
_entity_poly.type
_entity_poly.pdbx_seq_one_letter_code
_entity_poly.pdbx_strand_id
1 'polypeptide(L)' 'MIAIPAGEFTMGSDVEDERPPHAVFVDAFEIDKLEVTNQEFERFVWETGYVTSAEKAGETSWRYYAKDKPSHPVVKVSWN' A
#
# COMPACT_ATOMS: atom_id res chain seq x y z
N MET A 1 0.48 -8.37 -9.74
CA MET A 1 1.46 -9.07 -8.88
C MET A 1 2.64 -9.61 -9.68
N ILE A 2 3.80 -9.73 -9.04
CA ILE A 2 5.05 -10.32 -9.52
C ILE A 2 5.56 -11.28 -8.45
N ALA A 3 6.02 -12.45 -8.86
CA ALA A 3 6.64 -13.44 -7.96
C ALA A 3 8.05 -13.04 -7.56
N ILE A 4 8.33 -13.10 -6.26
CA ILE A 4 9.62 -12.89 -5.63
C ILE A 4 10.09 -14.24 -5.06
N PRO A 5 11.26 -14.75 -5.48
CA PRO A 5 11.78 -16.02 -4.98
C PRO A 5 12.18 -15.90 -3.50
N ALA A 6 12.18 -17.03 -2.79
CA ALA A 6 12.71 -17.11 -1.44
C ALA A 6 14.21 -16.77 -1.43
N GLY A 7 14.67 -16.15 -0.35
CA GLY A 7 16.08 -15.79 -0.23
C GLY A 7 16.40 -14.95 0.99
N GLU A 8 17.69 -14.69 1.15
CA GLU A 8 18.23 -13.81 2.18
C GLU A 8 18.66 -12.47 1.55
N PHE A 9 18.44 -11.38 2.28
CA PHE A 9 18.97 -10.06 1.95
C PHE A 9 19.34 -9.29 3.22
N THR A 10 20.14 -8.23 3.07
CA THR A 10 20.46 -7.32 4.17
C THR A 10 19.39 -6.23 4.26
N MET A 11 18.68 -6.18 5.39
CA MET A 11 17.70 -5.14 5.70
C MET A 11 18.34 -4.06 6.58
N GLY A 12 18.06 -2.80 6.26
CA GLY A 12 18.53 -1.63 7.00
C GLY A 12 19.80 -0.99 6.42
N SER A 13 20.26 0.07 7.09
CA SER A 13 21.44 0.86 6.73
C SER A 13 22.10 1.40 8.02
N ASP A 14 23.18 2.19 7.92
CA ASP A 14 23.78 2.83 9.10
C ASP A 14 23.08 4.15 9.51
N VAL A 15 21.96 4.50 8.86
CA VAL A 15 21.12 5.66 9.21
C VAL A 15 20.40 5.38 10.53
N GLU A 16 20.18 6.43 11.33
CA GLU A 16 19.79 6.32 12.75
C GLU A 16 18.59 5.41 13.03
N ASP A 17 17.53 5.50 12.22
CA ASP A 17 16.31 4.71 12.37
C ASP A 17 16.29 3.43 11.52
N GLU A 18 17.34 3.20 10.72
CA GLU A 18 17.45 2.05 9.81
C GLU A 18 18.55 1.05 10.24
N ARG A 19 19.28 1.35 11.31
CA ARG A 19 20.41 0.56 11.82
C ARG A 19 20.03 -0.47 12.90
N PRO A 20 20.85 -1.52 13.08
CA PRO A 20 21.96 -1.92 12.23
C PRO A 20 21.49 -2.75 11.01
N PRO A 21 22.26 -2.75 9.92
CA PRO A 21 22.05 -3.70 8.84
C PRO A 21 22.11 -5.15 9.36
N HIS A 22 21.12 -5.97 9.03
CA HIS A 22 21.08 -7.37 9.45
C HIS A 22 20.46 -8.28 8.36
N ALA A 23 20.83 -9.55 8.38
CA ALA A 23 20.33 -10.54 7.42
C ALA A 23 18.88 -10.93 7.74
N VAL A 24 18.02 -10.93 6.73
CA VAL A 24 16.63 -11.36 6.80
C VAL A 24 16.37 -12.38 5.71
N PHE A 25 15.84 -13.53 6.09
CA PHE A 25 15.32 -14.54 5.17
C PHE A 25 13.81 -14.36 5.00
N VAL A 26 13.34 -14.44 3.76
CA VAL A 26 11.91 -14.48 3.44
C VAL A 26 11.61 -15.67 2.54
N ASP A 27 10.46 -16.31 2.77
CA ASP A 27 9.92 -17.32 1.86
C ASP A 27 9.52 -16.68 0.52
N ALA A 28 9.24 -17.50 -0.50
CA ALA A 28 8.76 -16.99 -1.78
C ALA A 28 7.35 -16.40 -1.61
N PHE A 29 7.10 -15.25 -2.22
CA PHE A 29 5.82 -14.55 -2.16
C PHE A 29 5.55 -13.80 -3.46
N GLU A 30 4.36 -13.23 -3.60
CA GLU A 30 4.03 -12.33 -4.69
C GLU A 30 3.71 -10.93 -4.14
N ILE A 31 4.10 -9.89 -4.87
CA ILE A 31 3.78 -8.50 -4.54
C ILE A 31 3.38 -7.73 -5.78
N ASP A 32 2.49 -6.75 -5.66
CA ASP A 32 2.18 -5.87 -6.77
C ASP A 32 3.38 -5.03 -7.20
N LYS A 33 3.53 -4.84 -8.51
CA LYS A 33 4.62 -4.05 -9.09
C LYS A 33 4.46 -2.56 -8.82
N LEU A 34 3.21 -2.12 -8.70
CA LEU A 34 2.80 -0.74 -8.53
C LEU A 34 1.87 -0.67 -7.32
N GLU A 35 1.78 0.50 -6.70
CA GLU A 35 0.81 0.74 -5.65
C GLU A 35 -0.62 0.59 -6.16
N VAL A 36 -1.54 0.19 -5.27
CA VAL A 36 -2.97 0.07 -5.58
C VAL A 36 -3.48 1.41 -6.13
N THR A 37 -4.09 1.36 -7.30
CA THR A 37 -4.60 2.56 -7.97
C THR A 37 -5.95 3.00 -7.41
N ASN A 38 -6.30 4.27 -7.66
CA ASN A 38 -7.63 4.80 -7.31
C ASN A 38 -8.76 3.97 -7.94
N GLN A 39 -8.58 3.51 -9.19
CA GLN A 39 -9.59 2.69 -9.88
C GLN A 39 -9.76 1.30 -9.23
N GLU A 40 -8.66 0.66 -8.82
CA GLU A 40 -8.71 -0.63 -8.13
C GLU A 40 -9.35 -0.51 -6.76
N PHE A 41 -9.00 0.54 -6.00
CA PHE A 41 -9.61 0.80 -4.71
C PHE A 41 -11.10 1.17 -4.84
N GLU A 42 -11.47 1.93 -5.87
CA GLU A 42 -12.87 2.24 -6.17
C GLU A 42 -13.69 0.98 -6.45
N ARG A 43 -13.14 0.04 -7.23
CA ARG A 43 -13.77 -1.26 -7.45
C ARG A 43 -14.00 -2.01 -6.13
N PHE A 44 -13.00 -2.07 -5.26
CA PHE A 44 -13.13 -2.67 -3.93
C PHE A 44 -14.24 -2.01 -3.10
N VAL A 45 -14.28 -0.67 -3.05
CA VAL A 45 -15.32 0.06 -2.29
C VAL A 45 -16.71 -0.20 -2.88
N TRP A 46 -16.84 -0.22 -4.20
CA TRP A 46 -18.11 -0.51 -4.86
C TRP A 46 -18.61 -1.93 -4.58
N GLU A 47 -17.73 -2.93 -4.63
CA GLU A 47 -18.07 -4.33 -4.42
C GLU A 47 -18.41 -4.66 -2.96
N THR A 48 -17.76 -4.00 -2.00
CA THR A 48 -17.88 -4.32 -0.58
C THR A 48 -18.76 -3.35 0.21
N GLY A 49 -19.02 -2.16 -0.33
CA GLY A 49 -19.65 -1.06 0.41
C GLY A 49 -18.76 -0.49 1.51
N TYR A 50 -17.43 -0.71 1.44
CA TYR A 50 -16.50 -0.26 2.47
C TYR A 50 -16.51 1.27 2.65
N VAL A 51 -16.48 1.72 3.91
CA VAL A 51 -16.40 3.13 4.29
C VAL A 51 -15.10 3.35 5.07
N THR A 52 -14.23 4.19 4.52
CA THR A 52 -12.90 4.47 5.08
C THR A 52 -12.99 5.19 6.43
N SER A 53 -11.91 5.13 7.23
CA SER A 53 -11.81 5.88 8.49
C SER A 53 -12.02 7.39 8.29
N ALA A 54 -11.44 7.96 7.21
CA ALA A 54 -11.59 9.38 6.89
C ALA A 54 -13.06 9.75 6.57
N GLU A 55 -13.78 8.90 5.83
CA GLU A 55 -15.20 9.12 5.53
C GLU A 55 -16.06 9.02 6.79
N LYS A 56 -15.77 8.07 7.69
CA LYS A 56 -16.46 7.94 8.99
C LYS A 56 -16.23 9.16 9.90
N ALA A 57 -15.03 9.74 9.85
CA ALA A 57 -14.68 10.94 10.61
C ALA A 57 -15.21 12.25 9.99
N GLY A 58 -15.78 12.20 8.79
CA GLY A 58 -16.22 13.40 8.06
C GLY A 58 -15.07 14.26 7.52
N GLU A 59 -13.88 13.66 7.34
CA GLU A 59 -12.70 14.32 6.79
C GLU A 59 -12.65 14.24 5.27
N THR A 60 -11.76 15.02 4.65
CA THR A 60 -11.47 14.91 3.21
C THR A 60 -10.91 13.51 2.89
N SER A 61 -11.68 12.70 2.18
CA SER A 61 -11.34 11.30 1.89
C SER A 61 -10.54 11.11 0.61
N TRP A 62 -10.10 9.86 0.39
CA TRP A 62 -9.43 9.40 -0.82
C TRP A 62 -10.15 9.83 -2.12
N ARG A 63 -11.48 9.90 -2.12
CA ARG A 63 -12.29 10.30 -3.29
C ARG A 63 -11.97 11.69 -3.80
N TYR A 64 -11.70 12.63 -2.90
CA TYR A 64 -11.31 13.99 -3.27
C TYR A 64 -9.97 14.01 -4.02
N TYR A 65 -9.01 13.21 -3.55
CA TYR A 65 -7.67 13.14 -4.14
C TYR A 65 -7.62 12.33 -5.45
N ALA A 66 -8.50 11.32 -5.55
CA ALA A 66 -8.65 10.44 -6.71
C ALA A 66 -9.23 11.13 -7.95
N LYS A 67 -9.86 12.30 -7.80
CA LYS A 67 -10.51 13.01 -8.90
C LYS A 67 -9.56 13.22 -10.07
N ASP A 68 -10.01 12.79 -11.25
CA ASP A 68 -9.31 12.83 -12.54
C ASP A 68 -7.97 12.07 -12.57
N LYS A 69 -7.78 11.12 -11.64
CA LYS A 69 -6.51 10.40 -11.41
C LYS A 69 -6.70 8.87 -11.23
N PRO A 70 -7.45 8.17 -12.11
CA PRO A 70 -7.80 6.76 -11.91
C PRO A 70 -6.59 5.82 -11.79
N SER A 71 -5.51 6.10 -12.52
CA SER A 71 -4.29 5.27 -12.55
C SER A 71 -3.22 5.69 -11.55
N HIS A 72 -3.46 6.73 -10.74
CA HIS A 72 -2.52 7.11 -9.67
C HIS A 72 -2.77 6.24 -8.43
N PRO A 73 -1.75 6.10 -7.55
CA PRO A 73 -1.92 5.43 -6.27
C PRO A 73 -3.06 6.02 -5.45
N VAL A 74 -3.82 5.16 -4.78
CA VAL A 74 -4.76 5.59 -3.76
C VAL A 74 -4.01 6.15 -2.56
N VAL A 75 -4.50 7.26 -2.02
CA VAL A 75 -3.93 7.94 -0.85
C VAL A 75 -5.04 8.28 0.13
N LYS A 76 -4.67 8.73 1.35
CA LYS A 76 -5.61 9.03 2.43
C LYS A 76 -6.45 7.81 2.87
N VAL A 77 -5.78 6.66 2.91
CA VAL A 77 -6.29 5.42 3.51
C VAL A 77 -5.51 5.12 4.79
N SER A 78 -6.14 4.42 5.75
CA SER A 78 -5.56 4.01 7.03
C SER A 78 -5.31 2.50 7.05
N TRP A 79 -4.54 2.00 8.01
CA TRP A 79 -4.22 0.58 8.19
C TRP A 79 -5.36 -0.31 8.73
N ASN A 80 -6.62 0.15 8.69
CA ASN A 80 -7.76 -0.47 9.41
C ASN A 80 -8.75 -1.17 8.50
#